data_AF-A0A672NY69-F1
#
_entry.id   AF-A0A672NY69-F1
#
_cell.length_a   1.000
_cell.length_b   1.000
_cell.length_c   1.000
_cell.angle_alpha   90.00
_cell.angle_beta   90.00
_cell.angle_gamma   90.00
#
_symmetry.space_group_name_H-M   'P 1'
#
loop_
_entity.id
_entity.type
_entity.pdbx_description
1 polymer ?
#
loop_
_entity_poly.entity_id
_entity_poly.type
_entity_poly.pdbx_seq_one_letter_code
_entity_poly.pdbx_strand_id
1 'polypeptide(L)'
;FALYFIRHDAAQQNCDVTTQVSLQLALKFNGGGHINHTIFWTNLSPNGGGEPQGELLEAIKRDFGSLQKMKEKMSAATVAVQGSGWGWLGFDKDSGRLRIAACANQDPLQGTTGLVPLLGIDVWEHAYYLQYKNVRPDYVKAIWNVVNWENVSERLQAAKK
;
A
#
# COMPACT_ATOMS: atom_id res chain seq x y z
N PHE A 1 1.57 -19.65 -0.54
CA PHE A 1 1.09 -18.87 0.62
C PHE A 1 0.52 -19.76 1.73
N ALA A 2 -0.60 -20.47 1.49
CA ALA A 2 -1.29 -21.28 2.51
C ALA A 2 -0.41 -22.30 3.27
N LEU A 3 0.58 -22.90 2.60
CA LEU A 3 1.49 -23.86 3.24
C LEU A 3 2.31 -23.26 4.39
N TYR A 4 2.70 -21.98 4.32
CA TYR A 4 3.45 -21.33 5.40
C TYR A 4 2.59 -21.08 6.63
N PHE A 5 1.29 -20.79 6.45
CA PHE A 5 0.33 -20.65 7.55
C PHE A 5 0.10 -21.98 8.26
N ILE A 6 -0.20 -23.03 7.50
CA ILE A 6 -0.42 -24.38 8.06
C ILE A 6 0.80 -24.83 8.86
N ARG A 7 2.02 -24.60 8.34
CA ARG A 7 3.26 -24.93 9.05
C ARG A 7 3.49 -24.08 10.29
N HIS A 8 3.14 -22.79 10.25
CA HIS A 8 3.25 -21.90 11.40
C HIS A 8 2.27 -22.30 12.51
N ASP A 9 1.02 -22.60 12.17
CA ASP A 9 0.00 -23.04 13.12
C ASP A 9 0.40 -24.36 13.79
N ALA A 10 0.91 -25.33 13.02
CA ALA A 10 1.45 -26.57 13.57
C ALA A 10 2.65 -26.31 14.50
N ALA A 11 3.55 -25.39 14.14
CA ALA A 11 4.67 -25.01 14.99
C ALA A 11 4.23 -24.28 16.27
N GLN A 12 3.14 -23.51 16.22
CA GLN A 12 2.52 -22.91 17.41
C GLN A 12 1.90 -23.97 18.33
N GLN A 13 1.11 -24.90 17.78
CA GLN A 13 0.50 -26.00 18.55
C GLN A 13 1.54 -26.88 19.23
N ASN A 14 2.69 -27.09 18.58
CA ASN A 14 3.78 -27.91 19.11
C ASN A 14 4.79 -27.11 19.96
N CYS A 15 4.58 -25.82 20.20
CA CYS A 15 5.53 -24.93 20.87
C CYS A 15 6.95 -24.94 20.25
N ASP A 16 7.07 -25.23 18.95
CA ASP A 16 8.32 -25.22 18.21
C ASP A 16 8.69 -23.78 17.83
N VAL A 17 9.29 -23.08 18.79
CA VAL A 17 9.71 -21.67 18.66
C VAL A 17 10.72 -21.50 17.52
N THR A 18 11.60 -22.47 17.29
CA THR A 18 12.60 -22.40 16.22
C THR A 18 11.94 -22.34 14.85
N THR A 19 10.96 -23.22 14.60
CA THR A 19 10.21 -23.20 13.34
C THR A 19 9.37 -21.93 13.22
N GLN A 20 8.70 -21.48 14.29
CA GLN A 20 7.94 -20.22 14.27
C GLN A 20 8.81 -19.03 13.85
N VAL A 21 9.97 -18.86 14.46
CA VAL A 21 10.92 -17.78 14.12
C VAL A 21 11.42 -17.92 12.67
N SER A 22 11.77 -19.13 12.24
CA SER A 22 12.26 -19.35 10.87
C SER A 22 11.24 -19.01 9.77
N LEU A 23 9.94 -19.08 10.08
CA LEU A 23 8.86 -18.83 9.13
C LEU A 23 8.48 -17.35 9.02
N GLN A 24 8.92 -16.49 9.95
CA GLN A 24 8.50 -15.08 10.01
C GLN A 24 8.81 -14.32 8.72
N LEU A 25 10.00 -14.50 8.14
CA LEU A 25 10.39 -13.84 6.88
C LEU A 25 9.48 -14.25 5.72
N ALA A 26 9.20 -15.54 5.59
CA ALA A 26 8.35 -16.06 4.52
C ALA A 26 6.89 -15.59 4.68
N LEU A 27 6.38 -15.56 5.91
CA LEU A 27 5.04 -15.07 6.22
C LEU A 27 4.92 -13.57 5.91
N LYS A 28 5.89 -12.77 6.36
CA LYS A 28 5.90 -11.33 6.09
C LYS A 28 5.96 -11.04 4.59
N PHE A 29 6.85 -11.70 3.86
CA PHE A 29 7.02 -11.46 2.43
C PHE A 29 5.81 -11.91 1.60
N ASN A 30 5.36 -13.15 1.78
CA ASN A 30 4.27 -13.69 0.97
C ASN A 30 2.90 -13.15 1.42
N GLY A 31 2.68 -13.01 2.73
CA GLY A 31 1.44 -12.43 3.26
C GLY A 31 1.32 -10.96 3.00
N GLY A 32 2.41 -10.22 3.18
CA GLY A 32 2.49 -8.83 2.77
C GLY A 32 2.22 -8.65 1.29
N GLY A 33 2.80 -9.51 0.44
CA GLY A 33 2.54 -9.48 -1.00
C GLY A 33 1.07 -9.72 -1.33
N HIS A 34 0.44 -10.71 -0.69
CA HIS A 34 -0.98 -10.96 -0.89
C HIS A 34 -1.86 -9.77 -0.44
N ILE A 35 -1.59 -9.20 0.73
CA ILE A 35 -2.32 -8.03 1.25
C ILE A 35 -2.16 -6.84 0.29
N ASN A 36 -0.92 -6.49 -0.06
CA ASN A 36 -0.61 -5.33 -0.88
C ASN A 36 -1.27 -5.42 -2.25
N HIS A 37 -1.13 -6.55 -2.95
CA HIS A 37 -1.71 -6.72 -4.29
C HIS A 37 -3.24 -6.80 -4.26
N THR A 38 -3.84 -7.47 -3.27
CA THR A 38 -5.32 -7.48 -3.12
C THR A 38 -5.87 -6.06 -3.00
N ILE A 39 -5.18 -5.18 -2.25
CA ILE A 39 -5.54 -3.76 -2.16
C ILE A 39 -5.30 -3.05 -3.50
N PHE A 40 -4.12 -3.25 -4.08
CA PHE A 40 -3.70 -2.61 -5.33
C PHE A 40 -4.70 -2.82 -6.46
N TRP A 41 -5.18 -4.04 -6.67
CA TRP A 41 -6.16 -4.33 -7.72
C TRP A 41 -7.46 -3.53 -7.54
N THR A 42 -7.94 -3.40 -6.30
CA THR A 42 -9.14 -2.60 -6.01
C THR A 42 -8.91 -1.09 -6.07
N ASN A 43 -7.66 -0.65 -5.89
CA ASN A 43 -7.25 0.75 -6.03
C ASN A 43 -7.14 1.22 -7.49
N LEU A 44 -7.29 0.32 -8.48
CA LEU A 44 -7.24 0.66 -9.89
C LEU A 44 -8.61 0.47 -10.55
N SER A 45 -8.94 1.33 -11.51
CA SER A 45 -10.14 1.24 -12.34
C SER A 45 -9.87 1.79 -13.73
N PRO A 46 -10.37 1.15 -14.80
CA PRO A 46 -10.29 1.70 -16.16
C PRO A 46 -11.06 3.03 -16.30
N ASN A 47 -12.05 3.25 -15.42
CA ASN A 47 -12.82 4.49 -15.33
C ASN A 47 -12.34 5.37 -14.15
N GLY A 48 -11.15 5.08 -13.62
CA GLY A 48 -10.54 5.82 -12.52
C GLY A 48 -9.93 7.16 -12.98
N GLY A 49 -9.05 7.70 -12.14
CA GLY A 49 -8.43 9.00 -12.38
C GLY A 49 -9.30 10.16 -11.87
N GLY A 50 -8.99 11.36 -12.34
CA GLY A 50 -9.62 12.57 -11.82
C GLY A 50 -9.28 12.85 -10.35
N GLU A 51 -10.28 13.24 -9.58
CA GLU A 51 -10.16 13.68 -8.18
C GLU A 51 -11.14 12.95 -7.27
N PRO A 52 -10.76 12.66 -6.01
CA PRO A 52 -11.72 12.18 -5.02
C PRO A 52 -12.71 13.29 -4.66
N GLN A 53 -13.84 12.92 -4.09
CA GLN A 53 -14.87 13.85 -3.65
C GLN A 53 -15.17 13.68 -2.16
N GLY A 54 -15.98 14.60 -1.62
CA GLY A 54 -16.50 14.52 -0.26
C GLY A 54 -15.39 14.46 0.80
N GLU A 55 -15.61 13.58 1.79
CA GLU A 55 -14.77 13.49 2.99
C GLU A 55 -13.29 13.20 2.69
N LEU A 56 -13.00 12.37 1.69
CA LEU A 56 -11.62 12.05 1.31
C LEU A 56 -10.89 13.30 0.80
N LEU A 57 -11.55 14.10 -0.06
CA LEU A 57 -10.96 15.34 -0.57
C LEU A 57 -10.71 16.35 0.56
N GLU A 58 -11.65 16.49 1.49
CA GLU A 58 -11.49 17.39 2.64
C GLU A 58 -10.37 16.92 3.59
N ALA A 59 -10.24 15.61 3.84
CA ALA A 59 -9.13 15.06 4.60
C ALA A 59 -7.78 15.31 3.91
N ILE A 60 -7.72 15.16 2.58
CA ILE A 60 -6.53 15.45 1.78
C ILE A 60 -6.14 16.93 1.87
N LYS A 61 -7.10 17.84 1.67
CA LYS A 61 -6.85 19.29 1.80
C LYS A 61 -6.37 19.65 3.21
N ARG A 62 -6.99 19.07 4.24
CA ARG A 62 -6.62 19.29 5.63
C ARG A 62 -5.17 18.86 5.94
N ASP A 63 -4.74 17.72 5.41
CA ASP A 63 -3.46 17.10 5.82
C ASP A 63 -2.29 17.44 4.88
N PHE A 64 -2.57 17.76 3.62
CA PHE A 64 -1.54 18.05 2.61
C PHE A 64 -1.71 19.43 1.95
N GLY A 65 -2.78 20.16 2.24
CA GLY A 65 -3.12 21.46 1.66
C GLY A 65 -3.90 21.35 0.34
N SER A 66 -3.56 20.39 -0.53
CA SER A 66 -4.30 20.12 -1.77
C SER A 66 -4.05 18.70 -2.28
N LEU A 67 -4.92 18.22 -3.18
CA LEU A 67 -4.71 16.94 -3.87
C LEU A 67 -3.38 16.92 -4.64
N GLN A 68 -3.04 18.02 -5.30
CA GLN A 68 -1.79 18.14 -6.04
C GLN A 68 -0.56 17.98 -5.13
N LYS A 69 -0.54 18.66 -3.97
CA LYS A 69 0.55 18.54 -2.99
C LYS A 69 0.65 17.12 -2.41
N MET A 70 -0.49 16.45 -2.22
CA MET A 70 -0.51 15.04 -1.80
C MET A 70 0.09 14.14 -2.88
N LYS A 71 -0.36 14.27 -4.14
CA LYS A 71 0.17 13.50 -5.28
C LYS A 71 1.67 13.71 -5.46
N GLU A 72 2.16 14.94 -5.31
CA GLU A 72 3.60 15.26 -5.38
C GLU A 72 4.40 14.58 -4.27
N LYS A 73 3.98 14.72 -3.01
CA LYS A 73 4.64 14.08 -1.87
C LYS A 73 4.63 12.56 -1.99
N MET A 74 3.49 11.98 -2.38
CA MET A 74 3.34 10.54 -2.54
C MET A 74 4.21 10.04 -3.69
N SER A 75 4.15 10.70 -4.85
CA SER A 75 4.98 10.33 -6.01
C SER A 75 6.47 10.41 -5.69
N ALA A 76 6.92 11.44 -4.98
CA ALA A 76 8.30 11.58 -4.55
C ALA A 76 8.74 10.44 -3.62
N ALA A 77 7.94 10.12 -2.60
CA ALA A 77 8.23 9.01 -1.68
C ALA A 77 8.26 7.65 -2.41
N THR A 78 7.32 7.42 -3.32
CA THR A 78 7.20 6.20 -4.12
C THR A 78 8.38 6.02 -5.08
N VAL A 79 8.78 7.07 -5.81
CA VAL A 79 9.93 7.02 -6.73
C VAL A 79 11.23 6.76 -5.97
N ALA A 80 11.40 7.38 -4.80
CA ALA A 80 12.62 7.31 -3.99
C ALA A 80 12.87 5.95 -3.30
N VAL A 81 11.95 4.98 -3.41
CA VAL A 81 12.15 3.62 -2.88
C VAL A 81 13.42 3.01 -3.49
N GLN A 82 14.38 2.65 -2.64
CA GLN A 82 15.57 1.95 -3.09
C GLN A 82 15.29 0.46 -3.23
N GLY A 83 15.44 -0.08 -4.43
CA GLY A 83 15.06 -1.46 -4.76
C GLY A 83 13.55 -1.61 -4.96
N SER A 84 13.02 -2.72 -4.47
CA SER A 84 11.61 -3.10 -4.52
C SER A 84 10.81 -2.52 -3.36
N GLY A 85 9.57 -2.10 -3.61
CA GLY A 85 8.70 -1.63 -2.55
C GLY A 85 7.43 -0.97 -3.03
N TRP A 86 6.79 -0.23 -2.12
CA TRP A 86 5.49 0.37 -2.29
C TRP A 86 5.46 1.78 -1.73
N GLY A 87 4.70 2.67 -2.37
CA GLY A 87 4.28 3.93 -1.76
C GLY A 87 2.82 3.88 -1.35
N TRP A 88 2.50 4.44 -0.18
CA TRP A 88 1.19 4.33 0.43
C TRP A 88 0.65 5.68 0.89
N LEU A 89 -0.65 5.90 0.66
CA LEU A 89 -1.49 6.77 1.47
C LEU A 89 -2.17 5.90 2.53
N GLY A 90 -1.89 6.19 3.80
CA GLY A 90 -2.45 5.50 4.95
C GLY A 90 -3.26 6.42 5.86
N PHE A 91 -4.19 5.85 6.61
CA PHE A 91 -4.90 6.51 7.69
C PHE A 91 -4.32 6.11 9.04
N ASP A 92 -3.88 7.10 9.79
CA ASP A 92 -3.46 6.99 11.18
C ASP A 92 -4.68 7.12 12.07
N LYS A 93 -5.10 6.01 12.70
CA LYS A 93 -6.29 5.96 13.56
C LYS A 93 -6.13 6.77 14.84
N ASP A 94 -4.91 6.87 15.37
CA ASP A 94 -4.67 7.56 16.64
C ASP A 94 -4.79 9.07 16.47
N SER A 95 -4.22 9.61 15.39
CA SER A 95 -4.31 11.05 15.10
C SER A 95 -5.53 11.44 14.27
N GLY A 96 -6.21 10.48 13.63
CA GLY A 96 -7.30 10.71 12.69
C GLY A 96 -6.85 11.41 11.39
N ARG A 97 -5.58 11.21 11.01
CA ARG A 97 -4.90 11.94 9.92
C ARG A 97 -4.42 11.01 8.82
N LEU A 98 -4.34 11.56 7.61
CA LEU A 98 -3.67 10.92 6.49
C LEU A 98 -2.16 11.04 6.62
N ARG A 99 -1.46 9.97 6.22
CA ARG A 99 -0.01 9.85 6.21
C ARG A 99 0.45 9.26 4.89
N ILE A 100 1.61 9.71 4.42
CA ILE A 100 2.33 9.07 3.31
C ILE A 100 3.47 8.27 3.91
N ALA A 101 3.60 7.02 3.46
CA ALA A 101 4.68 6.13 3.87
C ALA A 101 5.18 5.34 2.67
N ALA A 102 6.41 4.83 2.77
CA ALA A 102 6.97 3.88 1.82
C ALA A 102 7.30 2.59 2.57
N CYS A 103 6.99 1.44 1.96
CA CYS A 103 7.31 0.12 2.50
C CYS A 103 8.34 -0.56 1.61
N ALA A 104 9.36 -1.16 2.22
CA ALA A 104 10.34 -1.97 1.50
C ALA A 104 9.77 -3.35 1.15
N ASN A 105 10.16 -3.88 -0.01
CA ASN A 105 9.75 -5.20 -0.48
C ASN A 105 8.23 -5.38 -0.44
N GLN A 106 7.74 -6.37 0.31
CA GLN A 106 6.32 -6.65 0.47
C GLN A 106 5.81 -6.33 1.87
N ASP A 107 6.55 -5.57 2.68
CA ASP A 107 6.14 -5.25 4.04
C ASP A 107 4.75 -4.56 4.01
N PRO A 108 3.71 -5.17 4.61
CA PRO A 108 2.35 -4.63 4.53
C PRO A 108 2.24 -3.39 5.40
N LEU A 109 1.63 -2.33 4.88
CA LEU A 109 1.56 -1.03 5.55
C LEU A 109 1.04 -1.15 6.99
N GLN A 110 -0.16 -1.70 7.18
CA GLN A 110 -0.77 -1.79 8.51
C GLN A 110 0.00 -2.72 9.45
N GLY A 111 0.44 -3.88 8.95
CA GLY A 111 1.13 -4.87 9.77
C GLY A 111 2.52 -4.44 10.25
N THR A 112 3.10 -3.40 9.64
CA THR A 112 4.45 -2.91 9.98
C THR A 112 4.49 -1.49 10.52
N THR A 113 3.47 -0.67 10.24
CA THR A 113 3.42 0.74 10.65
C THR A 113 2.19 1.10 11.48
N GLY A 114 1.17 0.23 11.53
CA GLY A 114 -0.13 0.53 12.13
C GLY A 114 -1.07 1.36 11.25
N LEU A 115 -0.59 1.98 10.17
CA LEU A 115 -1.41 2.79 9.27
C LEU A 115 -2.36 1.92 8.45
N VAL A 116 -3.65 2.28 8.41
CA VAL A 116 -4.64 1.58 7.58
C VAL A 116 -4.44 1.97 6.10
N PRO A 117 -4.19 1.03 5.18
CA PRO A 117 -3.91 1.33 3.79
C PRO A 117 -5.15 1.81 3.05
N LEU A 118 -5.04 2.98 2.40
CA LEU A 118 -6.10 3.56 1.57
C LEU A 118 -5.78 3.43 0.08
N LEU A 119 -4.59 3.88 -0.32
CA LEU A 119 -4.09 3.82 -1.71
C LEU A 119 -2.64 3.33 -1.72
N GLY A 120 -2.35 2.30 -2.50
CA GLY A 120 -1.00 1.79 -2.73
C GLY A 120 -0.53 1.96 -4.17
N ILE A 121 0.76 2.23 -4.36
CA ILE A 121 1.44 2.24 -5.66
C ILE A 121 2.61 1.27 -5.60
N ASP A 122 2.58 0.23 -6.44
CA ASP A 122 3.63 -0.77 -6.56
C ASP A 122 4.81 -0.22 -7.37
N VAL A 123 6.02 -0.23 -6.82
CA VAL A 123 7.25 0.14 -7.53
C VAL A 123 8.28 -0.98 -7.60
N TRP A 124 7.85 -2.22 -7.40
CA TRP A 124 8.58 -3.37 -7.92
C TRP A 124 8.74 -3.24 -9.43
N GLU A 125 9.92 -3.56 -9.97
CA GLU A 125 10.17 -3.42 -11.41
C GLU A 125 9.15 -4.21 -12.24
N HIS A 126 8.71 -5.38 -11.79
CA HIS A 126 7.69 -6.15 -12.49
C HIS A 126 6.36 -5.42 -12.69
N ALA A 127 6.05 -4.39 -11.89
CA ALA A 127 4.81 -3.62 -12.01
C ALA A 127 4.80 -2.68 -13.22
N TYR A 128 5.97 -2.30 -13.75
CA TYR A 128 6.06 -1.29 -14.81
C TYR A 128 7.10 -1.55 -15.90
N TYR A 129 8.09 -2.41 -15.66
CA TYR A 129 9.30 -2.47 -16.48
C TYR A 129 9.02 -2.85 -17.93
N LEU A 130 8.01 -3.67 -18.22
CA LEU A 130 7.69 -4.04 -19.59
C LEU A 130 7.33 -2.83 -20.46
N GLN A 131 6.59 -1.85 -19.90
CA GLN A 131 6.11 -0.66 -20.60
C GLN A 131 7.01 0.56 -20.39
N TYR A 132 7.48 0.80 -19.17
CA TYR A 132 8.21 2.01 -18.78
C TYR A 132 9.73 1.79 -18.62
N LYS A 133 10.21 0.54 -18.73
CA LYS A 133 11.63 0.18 -18.55
C LYS A 133 12.15 0.74 -17.22
N ASN A 134 13.30 1.40 -17.25
CA ASN A 134 13.94 2.04 -16.10
C ASN A 134 13.28 3.38 -15.68
N VAL A 135 12.27 3.86 -16.40
CA VAL A 135 11.66 5.18 -16.18
C VAL A 135 10.50 5.09 -15.20
N ARG A 136 10.79 4.64 -13.97
CA ARG A 136 9.82 4.56 -12.85
C ARG A 136 8.99 5.85 -12.65
N PRO A 137 9.55 7.07 -12.74
CA PRO A 137 8.76 8.29 -12.56
C PRO A 137 7.60 8.43 -13.55
N ASP A 138 7.76 7.95 -14.79
CA ASP A 138 6.71 8.02 -15.81
C ASP A 138 5.55 7.08 -15.49
N TYR A 139 5.86 5.88 -14.98
CA TYR A 139 4.85 4.97 -14.45
C TYR A 139 4.08 5.58 -13.27
N VAL A 140 4.81 6.13 -12.28
CA VAL A 140 4.19 6.75 -11.09
C VAL A 140 3.34 7.97 -11.49
N LYS A 141 3.73 8.71 -12.53
CA LYS A 141 2.91 9.78 -13.08
C LYS A 141 1.65 9.24 -13.75
N ALA A 142 1.76 8.17 -14.54
CA ALA A 142 0.65 7.60 -15.29
C ALA A 142 -0.40 6.92 -14.40
N ILE A 143 0.00 6.30 -13.29
CA ILE A 143 -0.91 5.54 -12.43
C ILE A 143 -2.05 6.40 -11.86
N TRP A 144 -1.81 7.70 -11.66
CA TRP A 144 -2.82 8.65 -11.18
C TRP A 144 -4.05 8.75 -12.09
N ASN A 145 -3.94 8.38 -13.37
CA ASN A 145 -5.05 8.39 -14.32
C ASN A 145 -6.00 7.20 -14.17
N VAL A 146 -5.61 6.17 -13.41
CA VAL A 146 -6.40 4.95 -13.22
C VAL A 146 -6.69 4.67 -11.74
N VAL A 147 -6.39 5.61 -10.84
CA VAL A 147 -6.72 5.48 -9.41
C VAL A 147 -8.23 5.44 -9.22
N ASN A 148 -8.70 4.41 -8.53
CA ASN A 148 -10.09 4.24 -8.14
C ASN A 148 -10.38 5.01 -6.84
N TRP A 149 -10.73 6.30 -6.95
CA TRP A 149 -11.02 7.14 -5.78
C TRP A 149 -12.24 6.72 -4.98
N GLU A 150 -13.21 6.02 -5.59
CA GLU A 150 -14.35 5.44 -4.88
C GLU A 150 -13.87 4.41 -3.86
N ASN A 151 -13.03 3.45 -4.29
CA ASN A 151 -12.45 2.46 -3.39
C ASN A 151 -11.59 3.09 -2.28
N VAL A 152 -10.78 4.11 -2.61
CA VAL A 152 -9.98 4.82 -1.59
C VAL A 152 -10.90 5.51 -0.56
N SER A 153 -12.03 6.05 -1.01
CA SER A 153 -13.02 6.69 -0.13
C SER A 153 -13.73 5.69 0.78
N GLU A 154 -14.14 4.52 0.25
CA GLU A 154 -14.72 3.43 1.03
C GLU A 154 -13.76 2.93 2.12
N ARG A 155 -12.47 2.77 1.78
CA ARG A 155 -11.43 2.39 2.73
C ARG A 155 -11.28 3.41 3.84
N LEU A 156 -11.32 4.71 3.54
CA LEU A 156 -11.27 5.76 4.55
C LEU A 156 -12.49 5.68 5.48
N GLN A 157 -13.70 5.56 4.92
CA GLN A 157 -14.92 5.45 5.71
C GLN A 157 -14.90 4.23 6.63
N ALA A 158 -14.42 3.08 6.13
CA ALA A 158 -14.25 1.87 6.94
C ALA A 158 -13.18 2.04 8.04
N ALA A 159 -12.10 2.77 7.76
CA ALA A 159 -11.02 3.00 8.72
C ALA A 159 -11.44 3.88 9.91
N LYS A 160 -12.43 4.76 9.72
CA LYS A 160 -12.96 5.69 10.74
C LYS A 160 -14.07 5.10 11.61
N LYS A 161 -14.58 3.91 11.27
CA LYS A 161 -15.45 3.11 12.15
C LYS A 161 -14.59 2.37 13.17
#